data_AF-A0A1A5D9X2-F1
#
_entry.id   AF-A0A1A5D9X2-F1
#
_cell.length_a   1.000
_cell.length_b   1.000
_cell.length_c   1.000
_cell.angle_alpha   90.00
_cell.angle_beta   90.00
_cell.angle_gamma   90.00
#
_symmetry.space_group_name_H-M   'P 1'
#
loop_
_entity.id
_entity.type
_entity.pdbx_description
1 polymer ?
#
loop_
_entity_poly.entity_id
_entity_poly.type
_entity_poly.pdbx_seq_one_letter_code
_entity_poly.pdbx_strand_id
1 'polypeptide(L)'
;MKLRLVLAVVSLLGLVGCDAVTDFKLSMARQELRQECFGNFTNTCVSKTIDFNIKVLESLPLSGPNDKKDIIAMFGDKGWDLWEESEQEVKDQVIEALEKIRPGFFSRWFLGDAQPFSEKGVSEISSMEMNRFQERAKVVFITKIKAAGLKPNAEEAAKYIDVKQALQGTQVSNQHDSITHPVQPTVDTQRQTQPQPLTAGVHALTLPAAIESLVAEETSKDGGSEYKEGRKVIQVDLNGDGAEDAVVLFTIEGQGGGNGSYQTLAALYKEPDGWVLKQKVVVGGATEIQALGQNVFGLKVLTHGDDDPMCCPSIESIVKYRWTGTNFSELTSAGQNAG
;
A
#
# COMPACT_ATOMS: atom_id res chain seq x y z
N MET A 1 -60.01 14.27 -24.87
CA MET A 1 -59.71 13.88 -23.48
C MET A 1 -58.85 12.61 -23.54
N LYS A 2 -57.52 12.77 -23.52
CA LYS A 2 -56.62 12.39 -22.41
C LYS A 2 -56.55 10.87 -22.16
N LEU A 3 -55.68 10.23 -22.95
CA LEU A 3 -55.10 8.93 -22.65
C LEU A 3 -54.07 9.14 -21.51
N ARG A 4 -54.39 8.68 -20.30
CA ARG A 4 -53.48 8.63 -19.16
C ARG A 4 -53.43 7.19 -18.67
N LEU A 5 -52.40 6.45 -19.06
CA LEU A 5 -51.72 5.46 -18.21
C LEU A 5 -50.54 4.90 -19.00
N VAL A 6 -49.38 5.53 -18.85
CA VAL A 6 -48.09 4.91 -19.15
C VAL A 6 -47.31 4.91 -17.85
N LEU A 7 -47.06 3.68 -17.39
CA LEU A 7 -46.00 3.19 -16.53
C LEU A 7 -45.32 4.16 -15.56
N ALA A 8 -45.60 3.90 -14.29
CA ALA A 8 -44.69 4.14 -13.18
C ALA A 8 -43.50 3.18 -13.24
N VAL A 9 -42.36 3.59 -13.83
CA VAL A 9 -41.02 3.05 -13.51
C VAL A 9 -39.93 4.07 -13.87
N VAL A 10 -39.93 5.27 -13.28
CA VAL A 10 -38.73 6.13 -13.27
C VAL A 10 -38.80 7.02 -12.03
N SER A 11 -38.23 6.59 -10.90
CA SER A 11 -37.74 7.47 -9.81
C SER A 11 -37.34 6.66 -8.57
N LEU A 12 -36.30 5.83 -8.68
CA LEU A 12 -35.62 5.26 -7.50
C LEU A 12 -34.09 5.27 -7.64
N LEU A 13 -33.55 6.24 -8.38
CA LEU A 13 -32.10 6.52 -8.44
C LEU A 13 -31.79 7.95 -7.98
N GLY A 14 -32.50 8.43 -6.97
CA GLY A 14 -32.42 9.82 -6.50
C GLY A 14 -31.49 10.08 -5.31
N LEU A 15 -30.90 9.06 -4.68
CA LEU A 15 -30.10 9.23 -3.45
C LEU A 15 -28.89 8.29 -3.38
N VAL A 16 -28.33 7.91 -4.52
CA VAL A 16 -26.98 7.34 -4.53
C VAL A 16 -26.06 8.55 -4.63
N GLY A 17 -25.38 8.90 -3.54
CA GLY A 17 -24.45 10.04 -3.51
C GLY A 17 -23.49 9.96 -4.70
N CYS A 18 -23.07 11.12 -5.21
CA CYS A 18 -22.14 11.19 -6.34
C CYS A 18 -20.95 10.24 -6.15
N ASP A 19 -20.48 10.10 -4.91
CA ASP A 19 -19.39 9.21 -4.50
C ASP A 19 -19.68 7.72 -4.76
N ALA A 20 -20.89 7.25 -4.46
CA ALA A 20 -21.26 5.86 -4.70
C ALA A 20 -21.48 5.56 -6.20
N VAL A 21 -21.88 6.56 -6.99
CA VAL A 21 -21.98 6.44 -8.46
C VAL A 21 -20.60 6.48 -9.11
N THR A 22 -19.67 7.29 -8.60
CA THR A 22 -18.28 7.32 -9.07
C THR A 22 -17.54 6.04 -8.68
N ASP A 23 -17.70 5.55 -7.46
CA ASP A 23 -17.07 4.32 -6.97
C ASP A 23 -17.55 3.11 -7.76
N PHE A 24 -18.86 2.98 -8.02
CA PHE A 24 -19.41 1.91 -8.84
C PHE A 24 -18.89 1.97 -10.29
N LYS A 25 -18.81 3.16 -10.89
CA LYS A 25 -18.26 3.31 -12.26
C LYS A 25 -16.77 3.02 -12.32
N LEU A 26 -16.03 3.33 -11.26
CA LEU A 26 -14.60 3.08 -11.17
C LEU A 26 -14.33 1.59 -10.93
N SER A 27 -15.11 0.92 -10.07
CA SER A 27 -15.01 -0.51 -9.85
C SER A 27 -15.34 -1.31 -11.10
N MET A 28 -16.38 -0.92 -11.84
CA MET A 28 -16.74 -1.54 -13.12
C MET A 28 -15.63 -1.36 -14.16
N ALA A 29 -15.08 -0.15 -14.30
CA ALA A 29 -13.99 0.13 -15.23
C ALA A 29 -12.71 -0.66 -14.89
N ARG A 30 -12.41 -0.81 -13.59
CA ARG A 30 -11.30 -1.65 -13.11
C ARG A 30 -11.52 -3.12 -13.44
N GLN A 31 -12.74 -3.62 -13.24
CA GLN A 31 -13.07 -5.01 -13.53
C GLN A 31 -12.98 -5.29 -15.04
N GLU A 32 -13.49 -4.39 -15.88
CA GLU A 32 -13.38 -4.49 -17.34
C GLU A 32 -11.91 -4.50 -17.79
N LEU A 33 -11.10 -3.57 -17.26
CA LEU A 33 -9.66 -3.52 -17.53
C LEU A 33 -8.97 -4.84 -17.17
N ARG A 34 -9.24 -5.40 -15.98
CA ARG A 34 -8.62 -6.65 -15.55
C ARG A 34 -9.12 -7.85 -16.34
N GLN A 35 -10.41 -7.93 -16.66
CA GLN A 35 -10.93 -9.04 -17.48
C GLN A 35 -10.26 -9.10 -18.85
N GLU A 36 -9.94 -7.95 -19.43
CA GLU A 36 -9.36 -7.88 -20.77
C GLU A 36 -7.83 -7.94 -20.77
N CYS A 37 -7.19 -7.36 -19.76
CA CYS A 37 -5.74 -7.13 -19.75
C CYS A 37 -4.97 -7.92 -18.69
N PHE A 38 -5.62 -8.75 -17.87
CA PHE A 38 -4.91 -9.57 -16.89
C PHE A 38 -3.96 -10.57 -17.59
N GLY A 39 -2.67 -10.42 -17.32
CA GLY A 39 -1.62 -11.22 -17.96
C GLY A 39 -1.31 -10.86 -19.42
N ASN A 40 -1.92 -9.80 -19.97
CA ASN A 40 -1.74 -9.41 -21.36
C ASN A 40 -1.11 -8.01 -21.47
N PHE A 41 0.11 -7.95 -22.02
CA PHE A 41 0.89 -6.71 -22.12
C PHE A 41 0.92 -6.20 -23.55
N THR A 42 -0.21 -5.67 -24.02
CA THR A 42 -0.38 -5.18 -25.40
C THR A 42 -0.48 -3.65 -25.47
N ASN A 43 -0.25 -3.05 -26.65
CA ASN A 43 -0.43 -1.61 -26.85
C ASN A 43 -1.86 -1.15 -26.48
N THR A 44 -2.87 -1.97 -26.76
CA THR A 44 -4.26 -1.72 -26.35
C THR A 44 -4.40 -1.69 -24.83
N CYS A 45 -3.83 -2.68 -24.14
CA CYS A 45 -3.91 -2.77 -22.69
C CYS A 45 -3.17 -1.65 -21.95
N VAL A 46 -2.03 -1.22 -22.47
CA VAL A 46 -1.34 -0.03 -21.94
C VAL A 46 -2.19 1.23 -22.11
N SER A 47 -2.80 1.44 -23.28
CA SER A 47 -3.70 2.58 -23.50
C SER A 47 -4.89 2.56 -22.55
N LYS A 48 -5.54 1.41 -22.37
CA LYS A 48 -6.68 1.25 -21.46
C LYS A 48 -6.31 1.48 -19.99
N THR A 49 -5.11 1.04 -19.59
CA THR A 49 -4.62 1.26 -18.22
C THR A 49 -4.34 2.74 -17.97
N ILE A 50 -3.78 3.45 -18.96
CA ILE A 50 -3.61 4.91 -18.90
C ILE A 50 -4.95 5.61 -18.77
N ASP A 51 -5.95 5.25 -19.60
CA ASP A 51 -7.29 5.84 -19.56
C ASP A 51 -7.96 5.61 -18.19
N PHE A 52 -7.81 4.41 -17.63
CA PHE A 52 -8.27 4.09 -16.29
C PHE A 52 -7.60 4.96 -15.22
N ASN A 53 -6.27 5.09 -15.25
CA ASN A 53 -5.52 5.89 -14.29
C ASN A 53 -5.88 7.38 -14.35
N ILE A 54 -6.08 7.93 -15.55
CA ILE A 54 -6.56 9.31 -15.73
C ILE A 54 -7.94 9.46 -15.08
N LYS A 55 -8.85 8.52 -15.33
CA LYS A 55 -10.19 8.52 -14.72
C LYS A 55 -10.14 8.43 -13.19
N VAL A 56 -9.22 7.67 -12.62
CA VAL A 56 -8.98 7.61 -11.15
C VAL A 56 -8.60 9.00 -10.63
N LEU A 57 -7.64 9.67 -11.28
CA LEU A 57 -7.16 11.01 -10.88
C LEU A 57 -8.26 12.07 -11.01
N GLU A 58 -9.09 12.00 -12.03
CA GLU A 58 -10.21 12.92 -12.22
C GLU A 58 -11.34 12.69 -11.21
N SER A 59 -11.55 11.44 -10.79
CA SER A 59 -12.69 11.06 -9.95
C SER A 59 -12.41 11.19 -8.45
N LEU A 60 -11.15 11.05 -8.01
CA LEU A 60 -10.80 11.01 -6.60
C LEU A 60 -10.09 12.29 -6.15
N PRO A 61 -10.53 12.93 -5.05
CA PRO A 61 -9.79 14.05 -4.47
C PRO A 61 -8.47 13.58 -3.86
N LEU A 62 -7.44 14.42 -3.92
CA LEU A 62 -6.19 14.18 -3.18
C LEU A 62 -6.28 14.63 -1.71
N SER A 63 -7.33 15.37 -1.35
CA SER A 63 -7.63 15.76 0.02
C SER A 63 -8.25 14.62 0.81
N GLY A 64 -7.83 14.49 2.07
CA GLY A 64 -8.45 13.61 3.05
C GLY A 64 -9.81 14.13 3.54
N PRO A 65 -10.59 13.31 4.27
CA PRO A 65 -11.97 13.63 4.66
C PRO A 65 -12.12 14.92 5.48
N ASN A 66 -11.08 15.30 6.23
CA ASN A 66 -11.08 16.49 7.09
C ASN A 66 -10.26 17.66 6.52
N ASP A 67 -9.48 17.45 5.46
CA ASP A 67 -8.50 18.44 4.98
C ASP A 67 -9.17 19.74 4.57
N LYS A 68 -10.36 19.68 3.93
CA LYS A 68 -11.12 20.88 3.58
C LYS A 68 -11.46 21.73 4.79
N LYS A 69 -11.99 21.10 5.84
CA LYS A 69 -12.38 21.78 7.07
C LYS A 69 -11.15 22.39 7.76
N ASP A 70 -10.07 21.63 7.82
CA ASP A 70 -8.83 22.01 8.50
C ASP A 70 -8.11 23.14 7.76
N ILE A 71 -8.04 23.08 6.43
CA ILE A 71 -7.45 24.13 5.58
C ILE A 71 -8.26 25.42 5.67
N ILE A 72 -9.60 25.34 5.62
CA ILE A 72 -10.46 26.53 5.79
C ILE A 72 -10.29 27.13 7.18
N ALA A 73 -10.22 26.30 8.23
CA ALA A 73 -9.99 26.79 9.59
C ALA A 73 -8.63 27.51 9.72
N MET A 74 -7.58 26.98 9.08
CA MET A 74 -6.23 27.55 9.16
C MET A 74 -5.99 28.75 8.24
N PHE A 75 -6.51 28.71 7.01
CA PHE A 75 -6.12 29.63 5.93
C PHE A 75 -7.32 30.32 5.24
N GLY A 76 -8.55 30.05 5.70
CA GLY A 76 -9.79 30.55 5.11
C GLY A 76 -10.10 29.93 3.75
N ASP A 77 -11.16 30.41 3.11
CA ASP A 77 -11.60 29.94 1.78
C ASP A 77 -10.50 30.09 0.73
N LYS A 78 -9.73 31.20 0.79
CA LYS A 78 -8.57 31.41 -0.09
C LYS A 78 -7.50 30.33 0.07
N GLY A 79 -7.35 29.76 1.27
CA GLY A 79 -6.46 28.62 1.48
C GLY A 79 -6.98 27.35 0.81
N TRP A 80 -8.29 27.12 0.85
CA TRP A 80 -8.91 26.01 0.15
C TRP A 80 -8.80 26.13 -1.36
N ASP A 81 -9.02 27.34 -1.92
CA ASP A 81 -8.84 27.59 -3.35
C ASP A 81 -7.41 27.26 -3.81
N LEU A 82 -6.40 27.65 -3.03
CA LEU A 82 -5.00 27.33 -3.32
C LEU A 82 -4.69 25.84 -3.19
N TRP A 83 -5.38 25.11 -2.31
CA TRP A 83 -5.28 23.65 -2.24
C TRP A 83 -5.86 23.02 -3.50
N GLU A 84 -7.06 23.41 -3.93
CA GLU A 84 -7.69 22.89 -5.15
C GLU A 84 -6.81 23.16 -6.38
N GLU A 85 -6.22 24.35 -6.49
CA GLU A 85 -5.24 24.65 -7.55
C GLU A 85 -4.00 23.74 -7.49
N SER A 86 -3.49 23.47 -6.29
CA SER A 86 -2.30 22.63 -6.10
C SER A 86 -2.58 21.17 -6.42
N GLU A 87 -3.77 20.70 -6.05
CA GLU A 87 -4.27 19.38 -6.40
C GLU A 87 -4.40 19.22 -7.91
N GLN A 88 -5.03 20.17 -8.59
CA GLN A 88 -5.17 20.15 -10.05
C GLN A 88 -3.81 20.18 -10.75
N GLU A 89 -2.89 21.05 -10.31
CA GLU A 89 -1.54 21.13 -10.89
C GLU A 89 -0.79 19.79 -10.80
N VAL A 90 -0.91 19.08 -9.67
CA VAL A 90 -0.29 17.76 -9.51
C VAL A 90 -0.98 16.71 -10.37
N LYS A 91 -2.31 16.69 -10.43
CA LYS A 91 -3.07 15.78 -11.30
C LYS A 91 -2.68 15.96 -12.76
N ASP A 92 -2.61 17.20 -13.24
CA ASP A 92 -2.21 17.53 -14.61
C ASP A 92 -0.80 17.04 -14.93
N GLN A 93 0.16 17.23 -14.02
CA GLN A 93 1.53 16.73 -14.19
C GLN A 93 1.60 15.20 -14.29
N VAL A 94 0.75 14.49 -13.55
CA VAL A 94 0.67 13.03 -13.61
C VAL A 94 -0.03 12.58 -14.90
N ILE A 95 -1.12 13.23 -15.28
CA ILE A 95 -1.85 12.96 -16.53
C ILE A 95 -0.92 13.17 -17.73
N GLU A 96 -0.16 14.25 -17.77
CA GLU A 96 0.82 14.52 -18.83
C GLU A 96 1.89 13.41 -18.90
N ALA A 97 2.38 12.96 -17.74
CA ALA A 97 3.34 11.86 -17.68
C ALA A 97 2.75 10.54 -18.21
N LEU A 98 1.48 10.25 -17.90
CA LEU A 98 0.76 9.08 -18.41
C LEU A 98 0.55 9.17 -19.93
N GLU A 99 0.09 10.32 -20.42
CA GLU A 99 -0.12 10.59 -21.85
C GLU A 99 1.17 10.48 -22.66
N LYS A 100 2.31 10.90 -22.09
CA LYS A 100 3.63 10.77 -22.72
C LYS A 100 4.08 9.31 -22.91
N ILE A 101 3.61 8.41 -22.05
CA ILE A 101 3.90 6.97 -22.13
C ILE A 101 2.89 6.25 -23.04
N ARG A 102 1.76 6.90 -23.38
CA ARG A 102 0.72 6.31 -24.20
C ARG A 102 1.28 5.87 -25.56
N PRO A 103 0.98 4.62 -25.99
CA PRO A 103 1.35 4.16 -27.32
C PRO A 103 0.83 5.11 -28.39
N GLY A 104 1.71 5.47 -29.32
CA GLY A 104 1.34 6.31 -30.45
C GLY A 104 0.19 5.72 -31.26
N PHE A 105 -0.55 6.59 -31.96
CA PHE A 105 -1.74 6.21 -32.74
C PHE A 105 -1.51 4.98 -33.63
N PHE A 106 -0.37 4.91 -34.32
CA PHE A 106 -0.02 3.77 -35.17
C PHE A 106 0.09 2.45 -34.39
N SER A 107 0.80 2.46 -33.26
CA SER A 107 0.96 1.29 -32.41
C SER A 107 -0.36 0.80 -31.83
N ARG A 108 -1.26 1.72 -31.47
CA ARG A 108 -2.60 1.37 -30.96
C ARG A 108 -3.50 0.78 -32.04
N TRP A 109 -3.50 1.32 -33.25
CA TRP A 109 -4.43 0.91 -34.30
C TRP A 109 -3.96 -0.31 -35.09
N PHE A 110 -2.66 -0.42 -35.37
CA PHE A 110 -2.12 -1.46 -36.25
C PHE A 110 -1.38 -2.56 -35.49
N LEU A 111 -0.89 -2.26 -34.29
CA LEU A 111 -0.10 -3.17 -33.46
C LEU A 111 -0.72 -3.35 -32.07
N GLY A 112 -2.05 -3.21 -32.00
CA GLY A 112 -2.82 -3.20 -30.75
C GLY A 112 -2.55 -4.42 -29.87
N ASP A 113 -2.48 -5.61 -30.47
CA ASP A 113 -2.20 -6.89 -29.79
C ASP A 113 -0.71 -7.21 -29.65
N ALA A 114 0.16 -6.44 -30.30
CA ALA A 114 1.60 -6.60 -30.15
C ALA A 114 2.05 -6.01 -28.81
N GLN A 115 3.16 -6.54 -28.28
CA GLN A 115 3.80 -5.96 -27.11
C GLN A 115 4.29 -4.53 -27.42
N PRO A 116 4.17 -3.59 -26.46
CA PRO A 116 4.68 -2.25 -26.63
C PRO A 116 6.21 -2.29 -26.82
N PHE A 117 6.72 -1.48 -27.75
CA PHE A 117 8.16 -1.40 -28.02
C PHE A 117 8.95 -0.71 -26.91
N SER A 118 8.27 -0.01 -26.01
CA SER A 118 8.85 0.53 -24.79
C SER A 118 8.74 -0.50 -23.67
N GLU A 119 9.87 -0.87 -23.06
CA GLU A 119 9.92 -1.75 -21.88
C GLU A 119 9.16 -1.20 -20.66
N LYS A 120 8.69 0.05 -20.73
CA LYS A 120 7.90 0.70 -19.69
C LYS A 120 6.42 0.37 -19.88
N GLY A 121 5.95 -0.66 -19.20
CA GLY A 121 4.52 -0.87 -18.98
C GLY A 121 3.93 0.20 -18.06
N VAL A 122 2.60 0.30 -18.03
CA VAL A 122 1.86 1.15 -17.10
C VAL A 122 1.00 0.24 -16.23
N SER A 123 1.10 0.37 -14.91
CA SER A 123 0.27 -0.31 -13.93
C SER A 123 -0.87 0.59 -13.45
N GLU A 124 -1.92 0.01 -12.87
CA GLU A 124 -2.95 0.77 -12.16
C GLU A 124 -2.31 1.63 -11.05
N ILE A 125 -2.77 2.88 -10.87
CA ILE A 125 -2.33 3.74 -9.76
C ILE A 125 -2.64 3.04 -8.44
N SER A 126 -1.60 2.80 -7.66
CA SER A 126 -1.67 2.23 -6.32
C SER A 126 -2.01 3.28 -5.26
N SER A 127 -2.42 2.81 -4.06
CA SER A 127 -2.61 3.69 -2.89
C SER A 127 -1.32 4.41 -2.50
N MET A 128 -0.16 3.76 -2.66
CA MET A 128 1.14 4.38 -2.39
C MET A 128 1.44 5.54 -3.35
N GLU A 129 1.14 5.36 -4.64
CA GLU A 129 1.28 6.42 -5.63
C GLU A 129 0.29 7.56 -5.36
N MET A 130 -0.94 7.22 -4.96
CA MET A 130 -1.92 8.21 -4.53
C MET A 130 -1.41 9.05 -3.34
N ASN A 131 -0.84 8.40 -2.33
CA ASN A 131 -0.21 9.09 -1.19
C ASN A 131 0.95 9.98 -1.63
N ARG A 132 1.76 9.54 -2.61
CA ARG A 132 2.84 10.38 -3.17
C ARG A 132 2.29 11.61 -3.89
N PHE A 133 1.18 11.47 -4.62
CA PHE A 133 0.51 12.60 -5.27
C PHE A 133 -0.06 13.57 -4.22
N GLN A 134 -0.66 13.05 -3.15
CA GLN A 134 -1.12 13.85 -2.02
C GLN A 134 0.04 14.62 -1.35
N GLU A 135 1.16 13.97 -1.05
CA GLU A 135 2.34 14.64 -0.48
C GLU A 135 2.92 15.71 -1.41
N ARG A 136 2.94 15.45 -2.72
CA ARG A 136 3.34 16.45 -3.72
C ARG A 136 2.38 17.64 -3.75
N ALA A 137 1.07 17.39 -3.67
CA ALA A 137 0.05 18.44 -3.62
C ALA A 137 0.23 19.31 -2.36
N LYS A 138 0.56 18.72 -1.20
CA LYS A 138 0.91 19.47 0.03
C LYS A 138 2.14 20.36 -0.17
N VAL A 139 3.19 19.88 -0.85
CA VAL A 139 4.39 20.69 -1.12
C VAL A 139 4.08 21.87 -2.04
N VAL A 140 3.32 21.65 -3.12
CA VAL A 140 2.87 22.70 -4.04
C VAL A 140 2.00 23.72 -3.28
N PHE A 141 1.07 23.22 -2.47
CA PHE A 141 0.19 24.03 -1.63
C PHE A 141 0.96 24.93 -0.66
N ILE A 142 1.92 24.39 0.10
CA ILE A 142 2.77 25.18 1.02
C ILE A 142 3.51 26.28 0.25
N THR A 143 3.98 25.97 -0.95
CA THR A 143 4.66 26.94 -1.81
C THR A 143 3.72 28.07 -2.23
N LYS A 144 2.49 27.75 -2.66
CA LYS A 144 1.46 28.73 -3.00
C LYS A 144 1.01 29.57 -1.81
N ILE A 145 0.83 28.97 -0.63
CA ILE A 145 0.49 29.68 0.62
C ILE A 145 1.56 30.71 0.97
N LYS A 146 2.84 30.33 0.90
CA LYS A 146 3.97 31.24 1.13
C LYS A 146 4.00 32.38 0.12
N ALA A 147 3.82 32.07 -1.17
CA ALA A 147 3.77 33.07 -2.23
C ALA A 147 2.59 34.04 -2.09
N ALA A 148 1.44 33.55 -1.61
CA ALA A 148 0.24 34.34 -1.36
C ALA A 148 0.31 35.17 -0.05
N GLY A 149 1.36 35.01 0.75
CA GLY A 149 1.53 35.70 2.03
C GLY A 149 0.52 35.29 3.11
N LEU A 150 -0.15 34.15 2.94
CA LEU A 150 -1.15 33.66 3.88
C LEU A 150 -0.46 33.10 5.13
N LYS A 151 -0.91 33.53 6.31
CA LYS A 151 -0.44 33.04 7.59
C LYS A 151 -1.52 32.14 8.20
N PRO A 152 -1.13 31.03 8.85
CA PRO A 152 -2.10 30.18 9.52
C PRO A 152 -2.73 30.95 10.68
N ASN A 153 -4.01 30.71 10.92
CA ASN A 153 -4.71 31.17 12.12
C ASN A 153 -3.99 30.61 13.36
N ALA A 154 -3.53 31.49 14.25
CA ALA A 154 -2.71 31.12 15.40
C ALA A 154 -3.43 30.19 16.38
N GLU A 155 -4.75 30.33 16.56
CA GLU A 155 -5.56 29.52 17.47
C GLU A 155 -5.78 28.11 16.91
N GLU A 156 -6.05 28.00 15.61
CA GLU A 156 -6.20 26.71 14.93
C GLU A 156 -4.84 26.00 14.76
N ALA A 157 -3.77 26.74 14.44
CA ALA A 157 -2.42 26.21 14.36
C ALA A 157 -1.93 25.63 15.70
N ALA A 158 -2.34 26.21 16.83
CA ALA A 158 -1.99 25.71 18.17
C ALA A 158 -2.50 24.29 18.41
N LYS A 159 -3.65 23.92 17.82
CA LYS A 159 -4.22 22.55 17.92
C LYS A 159 -3.33 21.49 17.26
N TYR A 160 -2.46 21.89 16.33
CA TYR A 160 -1.49 21.02 15.67
C TYR A 160 -0.08 21.14 16.27
N ILE A 161 0.20 22.16 17.10
CA ILE A 161 1.47 22.33 17.82
C ILE A 161 1.56 21.36 19.01
N ASP A 162 0.44 21.02 19.65
CA ASP A 162 0.42 20.06 20.77
C ASP A 162 0.86 18.64 20.34
N VAL A 163 0.60 18.28 19.08
CA VAL A 163 1.08 17.02 18.46
C VAL A 163 2.61 17.04 18.26
N LYS A 164 3.21 18.22 18.11
CA LYS A 164 4.68 18.37 18.03
C LYS A 164 5.36 18.16 19.37
N GLN A 165 4.72 18.47 20.51
CA GLN A 165 5.27 18.20 21.84
C GLN A 165 5.15 16.71 22.21
N ALA A 166 4.10 16.02 21.76
CA ALA A 166 4.00 14.57 21.90
C ALA A 166 5.05 13.79 21.06
N LEU A 167 5.55 14.39 19.97
CA LEU A 167 6.60 13.82 19.11
C LEU A 167 8.04 14.27 19.47
N GLN A 168 8.20 15.17 20.45
CA GLN A 168 9.52 15.70 20.88
C GLN A 168 10.07 15.05 22.16
N GLY A 169 9.44 13.97 22.64
CA GLY A 169 10.02 13.09 23.67
C GLY A 169 11.16 12.19 23.18
N THR A 170 11.46 12.18 21.87
CA THR A 170 12.61 11.46 21.32
C THR A 170 13.58 12.46 20.72
N GLN A 171 14.66 12.72 21.47
CA GLN A 171 15.70 13.66 21.06
C GLN A 171 16.41 13.20 19.79
N VAL A 172 16.28 13.99 18.72
CA VAL A 172 17.14 13.97 17.55
C VAL A 172 18.24 15.02 17.79
N SER A 173 19.48 14.56 17.94
CA SER A 173 20.66 15.43 17.98
C SER A 173 20.89 16.03 16.59
N ASN A 174 20.70 17.34 16.46
CA ASN A 174 21.16 18.13 15.33
C ASN A 174 22.66 18.44 15.47
N GLN A 175 23.43 18.23 14.42
CA GLN A 175 24.62 19.05 14.17
C GLN A 175 24.62 19.51 12.72
N HIS A 176 24.41 20.81 12.57
CA HIS A 176 24.69 21.60 11.39
C HIS A 176 25.92 22.43 11.77
N ASP A 177 27.02 22.32 11.04
CA ASP A 177 28.02 23.36 10.96
C ASP A 177 28.32 23.63 9.48
N SER A 178 28.28 24.92 9.14
CA SER A 178 28.52 25.46 7.80
C SER A 178 30.02 25.72 7.60
N ILE A 179 30.47 25.82 6.33
CA ILE A 179 31.37 26.88 5.77
C ILE A 179 31.83 26.45 4.34
N THR A 180 31.27 27.13 3.33
CA THR A 180 31.92 27.93 2.26
C THR A 180 33.02 27.34 1.32
N HIS A 181 32.65 27.11 0.03
CA HIS A 181 33.36 27.28 -1.29
C HIS A 181 34.75 26.60 -1.59
N PRO A 182 35.22 26.44 -2.86
CA PRO A 182 34.62 26.64 -4.21
C PRO A 182 34.87 25.52 -5.29
N VAL A 183 34.03 25.51 -6.33
CA VAL A 183 34.26 25.42 -7.80
C VAL A 183 35.49 24.65 -8.39
N GLN A 184 35.15 23.64 -9.22
CA GLN A 184 35.75 23.19 -10.52
C GLN A 184 36.77 22.03 -10.63
N PRO A 185 36.90 21.39 -11.82
CA PRO A 185 36.61 19.96 -11.99
C PRO A 185 37.79 19.14 -12.56
N THR A 186 37.73 17.82 -12.49
CA THR A 186 38.51 16.95 -13.37
C THR A 186 37.72 15.73 -13.80
N VAL A 187 37.63 15.61 -15.12
CA VAL A 187 37.18 14.48 -15.93
C VAL A 187 38.21 13.35 -15.87
N ASP A 188 37.72 12.11 -16.01
CA ASP A 188 38.34 10.86 -16.53
C ASP A 188 38.30 9.72 -15.51
N THR A 189 38.07 8.46 -15.86
CA THR A 189 37.45 7.82 -17.03
C THR A 189 37.26 6.36 -16.60
N GLN A 190 36.08 5.81 -16.91
CA GLN A 190 35.75 4.40 -17.09
C GLN A 190 36.38 3.32 -16.18
N ARG A 191 35.48 2.56 -15.52
CA ARG A 191 35.41 1.11 -15.76
C ARG A 191 33.98 0.58 -15.56
N GLN A 192 33.47 0.01 -16.65
CA GLN A 192 32.27 -0.80 -16.68
C GLN A 192 32.43 -2.02 -15.78
N THR A 193 31.37 -2.41 -15.08
CA THR A 193 30.99 -3.82 -14.95
C THR A 193 29.51 -3.89 -14.58
N GLN A 194 28.78 -4.67 -15.39
CA GLN A 194 27.38 -5.04 -15.18
C GLN A 194 27.12 -5.58 -13.78
N PRO A 195 25.88 -5.51 -13.31
CA PRO A 195 25.33 -6.59 -12.48
C PRO A 195 24.32 -7.42 -13.27
N GLN A 196 24.73 -8.66 -13.57
CA GLN A 196 23.85 -9.79 -13.83
C GLN A 196 23.32 -10.38 -12.48
N PRO A 197 22.32 -11.28 -12.50
CA PRO A 197 21.28 -11.39 -11.46
C PRO A 197 21.57 -12.33 -10.26
N LEU A 198 20.93 -11.98 -9.12
CA LEU A 198 20.45 -12.77 -7.95
C LEU A 198 21.24 -13.99 -7.44
N THR A 199 21.73 -13.92 -6.19
CA THR A 199 21.33 -14.77 -5.03
C THR A 199 22.14 -14.49 -3.74
N ALA A 200 21.45 -14.59 -2.60
CA ALA A 200 21.92 -14.77 -1.20
C ALA A 200 22.57 -13.60 -0.43
N GLY A 201 21.92 -13.22 0.68
CA GLY A 201 22.61 -12.73 1.89
C GLY A 201 22.74 -11.21 2.06
N VAL A 202 21.64 -10.47 2.10
CA VAL A 202 21.65 -9.18 2.81
C VAL A 202 21.13 -9.47 4.23
N HIS A 203 22.05 -9.61 5.18
CA HIS A 203 21.68 -9.64 6.59
C HIS A 203 21.14 -8.25 6.95
N ALA A 204 19.88 -8.19 7.34
CA ALA A 204 19.33 -6.94 7.85
C ALA A 204 19.86 -6.74 9.27
N LEU A 205 20.57 -5.63 9.50
CA LEU A 205 21.23 -5.34 10.78
C LEU A 205 20.26 -5.26 11.98
N THR A 206 18.97 -5.01 11.71
CA THR A 206 17.93 -4.91 12.75
C THR A 206 16.72 -5.77 12.39
N LEU A 207 16.03 -6.29 13.41
CA LEU A 207 14.82 -7.10 13.24
C LEU A 207 13.73 -6.35 12.46
N PRO A 208 13.42 -5.05 12.74
CA PRO A 208 12.46 -4.31 11.94
C PRO A 208 12.84 -4.24 10.46
N ALA A 209 14.12 -3.98 10.13
CA ALA A 209 14.57 -3.93 8.75
C ALA A 209 14.47 -5.29 8.04
N ALA A 210 14.68 -6.38 8.78
CA ALA A 210 14.53 -7.75 8.28
C ALA A 210 13.08 -8.06 7.94
N ILE A 211 12.14 -7.66 8.81
CA ILE A 211 10.71 -7.85 8.58
C ILE A 211 10.23 -6.99 7.42
N GLU A 212 10.63 -5.72 7.34
CA GLU A 212 10.26 -4.85 6.21
C GLU A 212 10.81 -5.40 4.88
N SER A 213 12.01 -5.98 4.89
CA SER A 213 12.61 -6.60 3.71
C SER A 213 11.87 -7.88 3.30
N LEU A 214 11.46 -8.71 4.26
CA LEU A 214 10.60 -9.88 4.03
C LEU A 214 9.25 -9.47 3.41
N VAL A 215 8.60 -8.46 3.97
CA VAL A 215 7.31 -7.94 3.47
C VAL A 215 7.46 -7.32 2.07
N ALA A 216 8.54 -6.59 1.84
CA ALA A 216 8.85 -6.04 0.52
C ALA A 216 9.08 -7.16 -0.51
N GLU A 217 9.74 -8.25 -0.13
CA GLU A 217 9.90 -9.42 -1.00
C GLU A 217 8.54 -10.04 -1.36
N GLU A 218 7.64 -10.22 -0.39
CA GLU A 218 6.29 -10.76 -0.63
C GLU A 218 5.46 -9.89 -1.57
N THR A 219 5.49 -8.58 -1.35
CA THR A 219 4.70 -7.61 -2.11
C THR A 219 5.32 -7.27 -3.47
N SER A 220 6.59 -7.62 -3.71
CA SER A 220 7.28 -7.33 -4.97
C SER A 220 6.72 -8.07 -6.19
N LYS A 221 6.14 -9.26 -5.99
CA LYS A 221 5.67 -10.12 -7.09
C LYS A 221 4.24 -9.83 -7.49
N ASP A 222 3.34 -9.79 -6.50
CA ASP A 222 1.90 -9.74 -6.74
C ASP A 222 1.25 -8.50 -6.09
N GLY A 223 2.05 -7.55 -5.62
CA GLY A 223 1.57 -6.33 -4.97
C GLY A 223 0.96 -6.60 -3.59
N GLY A 224 0.05 -5.72 -3.18
CA GLY A 224 -0.53 -5.71 -1.84
C GLY A 224 0.25 -4.84 -0.85
N SER A 225 -0.34 -4.65 0.31
CA SER A 225 0.26 -3.90 1.41
C SER A 225 0.08 -4.66 2.70
N GLU A 226 1.05 -4.56 3.58
CA GLU A 226 0.92 -5.18 4.89
C GLU A 226 -0.01 -4.39 5.81
N TYR A 227 -0.89 -5.09 6.51
CA TYR A 227 -1.60 -4.55 7.67
C TYR A 227 -0.68 -4.50 8.90
N LYS A 228 0.11 -3.40 8.99
CA LYS A 228 1.19 -3.27 10.00
C LYS A 228 0.71 -3.31 11.44
N GLU A 229 -0.48 -2.81 11.74
CA GLU A 229 -1.06 -2.82 13.09
C GLU A 229 -1.38 -4.25 13.57
N GLY A 230 -1.68 -5.15 12.63
CA GLY A 230 -1.92 -6.56 12.89
C GLY A 230 -0.65 -7.39 13.06
N ARG A 231 0.54 -6.83 12.78
CA ARG A 231 1.81 -7.56 12.89
C ARG A 231 2.07 -7.97 14.33
N LYS A 232 2.40 -9.24 14.55
CA LYS A 232 2.84 -9.78 15.84
C LYS A 232 4.25 -10.35 15.72
N VAL A 233 5.06 -10.10 16.75
CA VAL A 233 6.44 -10.59 16.83
C VAL A 233 6.62 -11.26 18.18
N ILE A 234 7.06 -12.52 18.17
CA ILE A 234 7.50 -13.25 19.36
C ILE A 234 9.00 -13.44 19.25
N GLN A 235 9.73 -13.13 20.32
CA GLN A 235 11.15 -13.45 20.44
C GLN A 235 11.33 -14.70 21.31
N VAL A 236 12.05 -15.69 20.78
CA VAL A 236 12.32 -16.98 21.43
C VAL A 236 13.55 -17.62 20.77
N ASP A 237 14.36 -18.32 21.54
CA ASP A 237 15.50 -19.07 21.02
C ASP A 237 15.02 -20.33 20.26
N LEU A 238 14.92 -20.23 18.93
CA LEU A 238 14.38 -21.29 18.06
C LEU A 238 15.42 -22.38 17.77
N ASN A 239 16.71 -22.04 17.84
CA ASN A 239 17.81 -22.90 17.41
C ASN A 239 18.62 -23.47 18.60
N GLY A 240 18.38 -23.00 19.82
CA GLY A 240 19.04 -23.41 21.06
C GLY A 240 20.43 -22.81 21.28
N ASP A 241 20.79 -21.73 20.59
CA ASP A 241 22.11 -21.08 20.69
C ASP A 241 22.22 -20.04 21.82
N GLY A 242 21.12 -19.80 22.54
CA GLY A 242 21.03 -18.84 23.63
C GLY A 242 20.77 -17.40 23.20
N ALA A 243 20.62 -17.13 21.90
CA ALA A 243 20.13 -15.85 21.38
C ALA A 243 18.63 -15.95 21.07
N GLU A 244 17.88 -14.88 21.34
CA GLU A 244 16.48 -14.83 20.94
C GLU A 244 16.37 -14.61 19.42
N ASP A 245 15.74 -15.57 18.74
CA ASP A 245 15.28 -15.48 17.37
C ASP A 245 13.86 -14.85 17.33
N ALA A 246 13.31 -14.66 16.14
CA ALA A 246 12.00 -14.05 15.96
C ALA A 246 11.04 -14.91 15.15
N VAL A 247 9.81 -15.05 15.66
CA VAL A 247 8.66 -15.55 14.92
C VAL A 247 7.70 -14.39 14.66
N VAL A 248 7.40 -14.15 13.38
CA VAL A 248 6.64 -12.99 12.92
C VAL A 248 5.39 -13.46 12.23
N LEU A 249 4.23 -13.00 12.72
CA LEU A 249 2.96 -13.11 12.04
C LEU A 249 2.65 -11.77 11.39
N PHE A 250 2.49 -11.75 10.08
CA PHE A 250 2.12 -10.54 9.33
C PHE A 250 1.02 -10.85 8.32
N THR A 251 0.26 -9.82 7.95
CA THR A 251 -0.88 -9.94 7.02
C THR A 251 -0.62 -9.09 5.81
N ILE A 252 -0.71 -9.66 4.61
CA ILE A 252 -0.70 -8.91 3.36
C ILE A 252 -2.13 -8.82 2.85
N GLU A 253 -2.56 -7.62 2.51
CA GLU A 253 -3.88 -7.31 1.98
C GLU A 253 -3.76 -6.81 0.55
N GLY A 254 -4.75 -7.12 -0.28
CA GLY A 254 -4.85 -6.55 -1.62
C GLY A 254 -3.83 -7.09 -2.62
N GLN A 255 -3.20 -8.23 -2.34
CA GLN A 255 -2.37 -8.95 -3.30
C GLN A 255 -3.21 -9.32 -4.54
N GLY A 256 -2.63 -9.19 -5.73
CA GLY A 256 -3.33 -9.33 -7.01
C GLY A 256 -4.41 -8.27 -7.25
N GLY A 257 -4.45 -7.21 -6.44
CA GLY A 257 -5.47 -6.16 -6.50
C GLY A 257 -6.86 -6.60 -5.99
N GLY A 258 -6.97 -7.74 -5.30
CA GLY A 258 -8.22 -8.23 -4.71
C GLY A 258 -8.58 -7.53 -3.40
N ASN A 259 -9.69 -7.95 -2.77
CA ASN A 259 -10.04 -7.60 -1.39
C ASN A 259 -9.63 -8.68 -0.38
N GLY A 260 -8.89 -9.70 -0.85
CA GLY A 260 -8.40 -10.78 -0.02
C GLY A 260 -7.21 -10.33 0.82
N SER A 261 -7.02 -11.04 1.93
CA SER A 261 -5.81 -10.99 2.73
C SER A 261 -5.33 -12.41 3.00
N TYR A 262 -4.02 -12.55 3.19
CA TYR A 262 -3.43 -13.79 3.68
C TYR A 262 -2.43 -13.44 4.77
N GLN A 263 -2.32 -14.35 5.73
CA GLN A 263 -1.39 -14.21 6.82
C GLN A 263 -0.22 -15.15 6.63
N THR A 264 0.96 -14.69 7.01
CA THR A 264 2.19 -15.45 6.90
C THR A 264 2.88 -15.49 8.25
N LEU A 265 3.26 -16.70 8.66
CA LEU A 265 4.10 -16.96 9.81
C LEU A 265 5.54 -17.21 9.34
N ALA A 266 6.48 -16.40 9.80
CA ALA A 266 7.88 -16.46 9.40
C ALA A 266 8.82 -16.63 10.60
N ALA A 267 9.88 -17.41 10.43
CA ALA A 267 10.97 -17.58 11.39
C ALA A 267 12.21 -16.84 10.88
N LEU A 268 12.75 -15.94 11.69
CA LEU A 268 14.00 -15.23 11.44
C LEU A 268 14.99 -15.56 12.54
N TYR A 269 16.20 -15.97 12.17
CA TYR A 269 17.26 -16.19 13.14
C TYR A 269 18.09 -14.93 13.35
N LYS A 270 18.57 -14.76 14.57
CA LYS A 270 19.55 -13.76 14.93
C LYS A 270 20.95 -14.32 14.70
N GLU A 271 21.63 -13.83 13.68
CA GLU A 271 23.01 -14.17 13.36
C GLU A 271 23.95 -12.99 13.74
N PRO A 272 25.28 -13.23 13.86
CA PRO A 272 26.23 -12.17 14.21
C PRO A 272 26.19 -10.95 13.27
N ASP A 273 25.93 -11.20 11.99
CA ASP A 273 25.89 -10.18 10.94
C ASP A 273 24.49 -9.56 10.73
N GLY A 274 23.48 -9.99 11.50
CA GLY A 274 22.11 -9.47 11.46
C GLY A 274 21.06 -10.58 11.44
N TRP A 275 19.88 -10.26 10.92
CA TRP A 275 18.72 -11.14 10.93
C TRP A 275 18.52 -11.83 9.59
N VAL A 276 18.22 -13.12 9.62
CA VAL A 276 18.09 -13.98 8.43
C VAL A 276 16.77 -14.74 8.46
N LEU A 277 15.96 -14.57 7.40
CA LEU A 277 14.78 -15.40 7.18
C LEU A 277 15.20 -16.86 6.98
N LYS A 278 14.63 -17.79 7.76
CA LYS A 278 14.83 -19.23 7.58
C LYS A 278 13.71 -19.88 6.79
N GLN A 279 12.47 -19.63 7.18
CA GLN A 279 11.31 -20.15 6.48
C GLN A 279 10.06 -19.36 6.81
N LYS A 280 9.05 -19.45 5.94
CA LYS A 280 7.72 -18.91 6.14
C LYS A 280 6.64 -19.89 5.69
N VAL A 281 5.43 -19.75 6.24
CA VAL A 281 4.25 -20.51 5.84
C VAL A 281 3.01 -19.61 5.86
N VAL A 282 2.11 -19.79 4.89
CA VAL A 282 0.80 -19.12 4.91
C VAL A 282 -0.09 -19.81 5.93
N VAL A 283 -0.75 -19.03 6.77
CA VAL A 283 -1.63 -19.51 7.86
C VAL A 283 -3.04 -18.93 7.70
N GLY A 284 -4.02 -19.59 8.32
CA GLY A 284 -5.40 -19.10 8.39
C GLY A 284 -5.51 -17.85 9.28
N GLY A 285 -6.56 -17.05 9.05
CA GLY A 285 -6.80 -15.74 9.69
C GLY A 285 -6.73 -15.76 11.23
N ALA A 286 -5.53 -15.57 11.75
CA ALA A 286 -5.20 -15.52 13.15
C ALA A 286 -5.27 -14.09 13.68
N THR A 287 -5.86 -13.95 14.86
CA THR A 287 -5.96 -12.68 15.59
C THR A 287 -4.80 -12.47 16.55
N GLU A 288 -4.18 -13.57 16.99
CA GLU A 288 -3.09 -13.56 17.97
C GLU A 288 -2.14 -14.74 17.79
N ILE A 289 -0.89 -14.57 18.24
CA ILE A 289 0.13 -15.61 18.33
C ILE A 289 0.63 -15.70 19.78
N GLN A 290 0.81 -16.92 20.26
CA GLN A 290 1.37 -17.21 21.58
C GLN A 290 2.44 -18.29 21.50
N ALA A 291 3.53 -18.14 22.25
CA ALA A 291 4.49 -19.21 22.45
C ALA A 291 3.94 -20.20 23.49
N LEU A 292 3.76 -21.46 23.07
CA LEU A 292 3.31 -22.56 23.92
C LEU A 292 4.48 -23.42 24.44
N GLY A 293 5.67 -23.19 23.89
CA GLY A 293 6.95 -23.80 24.23
C GLY A 293 8.03 -23.26 23.31
N GLN A 294 9.29 -23.69 23.49
CA GLN A 294 10.43 -23.17 22.73
C GLN A 294 10.22 -23.21 21.21
N ASN A 295 9.62 -24.30 20.71
CA ASN A 295 9.39 -24.52 19.28
C ASN A 295 7.91 -24.72 18.92
N VAL A 296 6.98 -24.32 19.79
CA VAL A 296 5.54 -24.52 19.55
C VAL A 296 4.80 -23.20 19.71
N PHE A 297 4.07 -22.81 18.67
CA PHE A 297 3.33 -21.55 18.58
C PHE A 297 1.84 -21.84 18.40
N GLY A 298 1.00 -21.25 19.23
CA GLY A 298 -0.44 -21.27 19.05
C GLY A 298 -0.89 -20.02 18.31
N LEU A 299 -1.68 -20.20 17.25
CA LEU A 299 -2.39 -19.14 16.56
C LEU A 299 -3.85 -19.17 16.96
N LYS A 300 -4.34 -18.07 17.50
CA LYS A 300 -5.76 -17.91 17.83
C LYS A 300 -6.51 -17.55 16.55
N VAL A 301 -7.42 -18.40 16.11
CA VAL A 301 -8.20 -18.21 14.87
C VAL A 301 -9.69 -18.24 15.18
N LEU A 302 -10.50 -17.69 14.28
CA LEU A 302 -11.96 -17.78 14.33
C LEU A 302 -12.46 -18.85 13.37
N THR A 303 -13.36 -19.70 13.85
CA THR A 303 -14.05 -20.75 13.09
C THR A 303 -15.55 -20.54 13.16
N HIS A 304 -16.29 -20.98 12.14
CA HIS A 304 -17.75 -20.92 12.14
C HIS A 304 -18.35 -21.89 13.16
N GLY A 305 -19.28 -21.38 13.96
CA GLY A 305 -20.25 -22.20 14.67
C GLY A 305 -21.45 -22.58 13.81
N ASP A 306 -22.26 -23.52 14.30
CA ASP A 306 -23.45 -24.01 13.59
C ASP A 306 -24.47 -22.89 13.28
N ASP A 307 -24.49 -21.85 14.11
CA ASP A 307 -25.38 -20.69 13.98
C ASP A 307 -24.70 -19.48 13.28
N ASP A 308 -23.43 -19.59 12.88
CA ASP A 308 -22.71 -18.46 12.29
C ASP A 308 -23.08 -18.26 10.81
N PRO A 309 -23.35 -17.01 10.38
CA PRO A 309 -23.40 -16.68 8.96
C PRO A 309 -22.07 -17.02 8.28
N MET A 310 -22.12 -17.49 7.03
CA MET A 310 -20.93 -17.85 6.24
C MET A 310 -19.86 -16.74 6.15
N CYS A 311 -20.24 -15.46 6.32
CA CYS A 311 -19.29 -14.33 6.32
C CYS A 311 -18.48 -14.17 7.60
N CYS A 312 -18.94 -14.75 8.71
CA CYS A 312 -18.73 -14.15 10.02
C CYS A 312 -18.52 -15.23 11.11
N PRO A 313 -17.36 -15.90 11.11
CA PRO A 313 -17.02 -16.89 12.13
C PRO A 313 -16.88 -16.23 13.51
N SER A 314 -17.34 -16.90 14.56
CA SER A 314 -17.38 -16.37 15.93
C SER A 314 -16.71 -17.25 16.98
N ILE A 315 -16.44 -18.53 16.70
CA ILE A 315 -15.85 -19.45 17.66
C ILE A 315 -14.32 -19.32 17.67
N GLU A 316 -13.75 -19.01 18.83
CA GLU A 316 -12.29 -18.96 18.99
C GLU A 316 -11.70 -20.38 19.10
N SER A 317 -10.68 -20.67 18.30
CA SER A 317 -9.90 -21.91 18.38
C SER A 317 -8.40 -21.62 18.29
N ILE A 318 -7.57 -22.60 18.69
CA ILE A 318 -6.11 -22.47 18.65
C ILE A 318 -5.53 -23.52 17.72
N VAL A 319 -4.97 -23.06 16.60
CA VAL A 319 -4.17 -23.90 15.68
C VAL A 319 -2.73 -23.85 16.15
N LYS A 320 -2.08 -25.02 16.29
CA LYS A 320 -0.71 -25.10 16.82
C LYS A 320 0.26 -25.39 15.69
N TYR A 321 1.35 -24.65 15.62
CA TYR A 321 2.47 -24.88 14.71
C TYR A 321 3.73 -25.23 15.50
N ARG A 322 4.49 -26.22 15.02
CA ARG A 322 5.81 -26.56 15.55
C ARG A 322 6.89 -26.12 14.58
N TRP A 323 7.89 -25.41 15.08
CA TRP A 323 9.13 -25.15 14.37
C TRP A 323 10.04 -26.38 14.42
N THR A 324 10.58 -26.80 13.28
CA THR A 324 11.46 -27.98 13.17
C THR A 324 12.93 -27.62 12.91
N GLY A 325 13.25 -26.33 12.85
CA GLY A 325 14.53 -25.82 12.35
C GLY A 325 14.53 -25.54 10.85
N THR A 326 13.57 -26.07 10.09
CA THR A 326 13.49 -25.88 8.62
C THR A 326 12.10 -25.53 8.12
N ASN A 327 11.05 -25.88 8.85
CA ASN A 327 9.67 -25.56 8.52
C ASN A 327 8.78 -25.38 9.74
N PHE A 328 7.62 -24.78 9.52
CA PHE A 328 6.49 -24.84 10.43
C PHE A 328 5.62 -26.03 10.05
N SER A 329 5.41 -26.96 10.99
CA SER A 329 4.47 -28.07 10.85
C SER A 329 3.24 -27.82 11.70
N GLU A 330 2.07 -27.80 11.08
CA GLU A 330 0.82 -27.77 11.82
C GLU A 330 0.66 -29.05 12.65
N LEU A 331 0.37 -28.90 13.94
CA LEU A 331 0.03 -29.98 14.84
C LEU A 331 -1.49 -30.14 14.79
N THR A 332 -1.97 -30.91 13.82
CA THR A 332 -3.39 -31.22 13.69
C THR A 332 -3.85 -31.92 14.98
N SER A 333 -4.80 -31.30 15.68
CA SER A 333 -5.57 -32.01 16.68
C SER A 333 -6.41 -33.02 15.89
N ALA A 334 -6.13 -34.32 16.04
CA ALA A 334 -6.96 -35.34 15.43
C ALA A 334 -8.43 -35.15 15.86
N GLY A 335 -9.27 -34.67 14.95
CA GLY A 335 -10.73 -34.70 15.12
C GLY A 335 -11.47 -33.39 14.90
N GLN A 336 -11.40 -32.79 13.71
CA GLN A 336 -12.51 -32.01 13.14
C GLN A 336 -12.57 -32.23 11.62
N ASN A 337 -12.92 -33.47 11.24
CA ASN A 337 -13.43 -33.83 9.93
C ASN A 337 -14.60 -34.78 10.18
N ALA A 338 -15.81 -34.25 10.28
CA ALA A 338 -17.09 -34.93 10.03
C ALA A 338 -18.23 -33.97 10.42
N GLY A 339 -19.00 -33.52 9.44
CA GLY A 339 -20.20 -32.70 9.60
C GLY A 339 -20.54 -31.96 8.33
#